data_AF-A0A9E5JXQ7-F1
#
_entry.id   AF-A0A9E5JXQ7-F1
#
_cell.length_a   1.000
_cell.length_b   1.000
_cell.length_c   1.000
_cell.angle_alpha   90.00
_cell.angle_beta   90.00
_cell.angle_gamma   90.00
#
_symmetry.space_group_name_H-M   'P 1'
#
loop_
_entity.id
_entity.type
_entity.pdbx_description
1 polymer ?
#
loop_
_entity_poly.entity_id
_entity_poly.type
_entity_poly.pdbx_seq_one_letter_code
_entity_poly.pdbx_strand_id
1 'polypeptide(L)'
;MVANHVLVTLKEGEDPGALLAALGGTDIQLERVSPDAPLFRLHLGAATLEAVPTALDALDEKGSMVQMAEPDFLRQSLLAPNDPKYVDGTLWGLNQISDADIDAPEGWDTRTSAGNLIVAVVDTGIRYTHQDLAANMWRNPNEIAGNGVDDDGNGLVDDVYGCNAYGRNGNPMDDNGHGSHCSGTIGGVGNNGVGVT
;
A
#
# COMPACT_ATOMS: atom_id res chain seq x y z
N MET A 1 14.57 10.47 3.20
CA MET A 1 15.67 10.95 2.34
C MET A 1 16.80 9.92 2.36
N VAL A 2 17.55 9.82 1.27
CA VAL A 2 18.69 8.90 1.17
C VAL A 2 19.92 9.58 1.79
N ALA A 3 20.61 8.90 2.71
CA ALA A 3 21.64 9.54 3.55
C ALA A 3 22.97 9.84 2.82
N ASN A 4 23.14 9.37 1.58
CA ASN A 4 24.38 9.51 0.82
C ASN A 4 24.20 10.21 -0.53
N HIS A 5 23.04 10.83 -0.80
CA HIS A 5 22.86 11.59 -2.04
C HIS A 5 22.04 12.86 -1.83
N VAL A 6 22.38 13.91 -2.57
CA VAL A 6 21.59 15.13 -2.74
C VAL A 6 21.34 15.40 -4.21
N LEU A 7 20.20 16.02 -4.52
CA LEU A 7 19.87 16.48 -5.85
C LEU A 7 20.34 17.93 -6.01
N VAL A 8 21.01 18.21 -7.12
CA VAL A 8 21.60 19.52 -7.43
C VAL A 8 21.18 19.91 -8.83
N THR A 9 20.50 21.05 -8.94
CA THR A 9 20.22 21.70 -10.21
C THR A 9 21.25 22.79 -10.43
N LEU A 10 22.05 22.67 -11.50
CA LEU A 10 23.01 23.70 -11.89
C LEU A 10 22.31 24.80 -12.67
N LYS A 11 22.88 26.01 -12.66
CA LYS A 11 22.47 27.05 -13.60
C LYS A 11 22.81 26.63 -15.03
N GLU A 12 22.04 27.15 -15.97
CA GLU A 12 22.16 26.79 -17.38
C GLU A 12 23.56 27.13 -17.93
N GLY A 13 24.19 26.17 -18.59
CA GLY A 13 25.54 26.31 -19.16
C GLY A 13 26.70 26.07 -18.20
N GLU A 14 26.46 25.87 -16.91
CA GLU A 14 27.51 25.54 -15.93
C GLU A 14 28.08 24.13 -16.15
N ASP A 15 29.39 23.99 -15.96
CA ASP A 15 30.10 22.72 -16.08
C ASP A 15 29.98 21.90 -14.78
N PRO A 16 29.38 20.70 -14.81
CA PRO A 16 29.27 19.85 -13.63
C PRO A 16 30.64 19.41 -13.08
N GLY A 17 31.66 19.29 -13.95
CA GLY A 17 33.02 18.97 -13.52
C GLY A 17 33.67 20.08 -12.69
N ALA A 18 33.36 21.34 -13.03
CA ALA A 18 33.81 22.49 -12.27
C ALA A 18 33.16 22.55 -10.87
N LEU A 19 31.89 22.16 -10.73
CA LEU A 19 31.26 22.05 -9.41
C LEU A 19 31.95 20.99 -8.56
N LEU A 20 32.20 19.81 -9.13
CA LEU A 20 32.87 18.72 -8.41
C LEU A 20 34.26 19.13 -7.91
N ALA A 21 35.02 19.84 -8.75
CA ALA A 21 36.32 20.39 -8.38
C ALA A 21 36.21 21.45 -7.27
N ALA A 22 35.18 22.30 -7.31
CA ALA A 22 34.96 23.36 -6.32
C ALA A 22 34.48 22.84 -4.95
N LEU A 23 33.78 21.69 -4.92
CA LEU A 23 33.34 21.06 -3.68
C LEU A 23 34.49 20.36 -2.93
N GLY A 24 35.53 19.92 -3.65
CA GLY A 24 36.74 19.36 -3.04
C GLY A 24 36.48 18.08 -2.24
N GLY A 25 36.60 16.92 -2.89
CA GLY A 25 36.51 15.62 -2.22
C GLY A 25 36.83 14.49 -3.20
N THR A 26 37.62 13.51 -2.78
CA THR A 26 37.96 12.34 -3.60
C THR A 26 36.85 11.30 -3.65
N ASP A 27 35.92 11.36 -2.69
CA ASP A 27 34.86 10.36 -2.49
C ASP A 27 33.47 10.90 -2.85
N ILE A 28 33.40 12.02 -3.58
CA ILE A 28 32.15 12.55 -4.13
C ILE A 28 32.07 12.30 -5.64
N GLN A 29 30.88 11.99 -6.13
CA GLN A 29 30.64 11.76 -7.55
C GLN A 29 29.38 12.49 -8.00
N LEU A 30 29.38 12.96 -9.23
CA LEU A 30 28.23 13.62 -9.82
C LEU A 30 27.66 12.79 -10.97
N GLU A 31 26.37 12.48 -10.90
CA GLU A 31 25.65 11.68 -11.88
C GLU A 31 24.55 12.54 -12.52
N ARG A 32 24.42 12.54 -13.85
CA ARG A 32 23.31 13.22 -14.53
C ARG A 32 22.01 12.44 -14.31
N VAL A 33 20.97 13.09 -13.78
CA VAL A 33 19.68 12.44 -13.47
C VAL A 33 18.63 12.70 -14.54
N SER A 34 18.61 13.89 -15.13
CA SER A 34 17.65 14.26 -16.17
C SER A 34 18.37 14.56 -17.48
N PRO A 35 17.93 14.02 -18.63
CA PRO A 35 18.47 14.42 -19.94
C PRO A 35 18.08 15.86 -20.30
N ASP A 36 16.93 16.34 -19.81
CA ASP A 36 16.29 17.59 -20.26
C ASP A 36 16.52 18.78 -19.32
N ALA A 37 16.96 18.51 -18.08
CA ALA A 37 17.27 19.54 -17.10
C ALA A 37 18.72 19.40 -16.61
N PRO A 38 19.39 20.49 -16.19
CA PRO A 38 20.70 20.44 -15.55
C PRO A 38 20.62 19.89 -14.11
N LEU A 39 19.91 18.78 -13.93
CA LEU A 39 19.69 18.08 -12.67
C LEU A 39 20.68 16.93 -12.55
N PHE A 40 21.38 16.91 -11.42
CA PHE A 40 22.41 15.95 -11.09
C PHE A 40 22.17 15.37 -9.69
N ARG A 41 22.62 14.14 -9.47
CA ARG A 41 22.72 13.51 -8.17
C ARG A 41 24.18 13.60 -7.73
N LEU A 42 24.43 14.27 -6.62
CA LEU A 42 25.73 14.29 -5.94
C LEU A 42 25.76 13.15 -4.93
N HIS A 43 26.60 12.16 -5.19
CA HIS A 43 26.92 11.07 -4.28
C HIS A 43 27.93 11.57 -3.24
N LEU A 44 27.61 11.37 -1.96
CA LEU A 44 28.42 11.76 -0.82
C LEU A 44 29.28 10.57 -0.36
N GLY A 45 30.55 10.83 -0.04
CA GLY A 45 31.47 9.79 0.44
C GLY A 45 31.13 9.21 1.82
N ALA A 46 30.25 9.88 2.57
CA ALA A 46 29.74 9.43 3.87
C ALA A 46 28.21 9.34 3.86
N ALA A 47 27.68 8.21 4.32
CA ALA A 47 26.25 7.96 4.46
C ALA A 47 25.80 8.21 5.91
N THR A 48 25.93 9.45 6.40
CA THR A 48 25.56 9.82 7.78
C THR A 48 24.41 10.82 7.78
N LEU A 49 23.67 10.90 8.90
CA LEU A 49 22.57 11.87 9.06
C LEU A 49 23.04 13.32 8.94
N GLU A 50 24.30 13.61 9.25
CA GLU A 50 24.91 14.94 9.17
C GLU A 50 25.49 15.26 7.78
N ALA A 51 25.74 14.25 6.94
CA ALA A 51 26.39 14.44 5.65
C ALA A 51 25.52 15.25 4.68
N VAL A 52 24.20 15.01 4.67
CA VAL A 52 23.29 15.73 3.78
C VAL A 52 23.16 17.20 4.14
N PRO A 53 22.83 17.61 5.39
CA PRO A 53 22.83 19.02 5.78
C PRO A 53 24.15 19.72 5.44
N THR A 54 25.28 19.09 5.79
CA THR A 54 26.62 19.64 5.49
C THR A 54 26.85 19.85 4.00
N ALA A 55 26.42 18.89 3.16
CA ALA A 55 26.54 19.01 1.71
C ALA A 55 25.65 20.12 1.15
N LEU A 56 24.44 20.29 1.68
CA LEU A 56 23.53 21.37 1.29
C LEU A 56 24.11 22.73 1.63
N ASP A 57 24.67 22.90 2.84
CA ASP A 57 25.35 24.14 3.24
C ASP A 57 26.53 24.45 2.30
N ALA A 58 27.34 23.45 1.97
CA ALA A 58 28.47 23.61 1.05
C ALA A 58 28.04 23.97 -0.39
N LEU A 59 26.89 23.46 -0.84
CA LEU A 59 26.30 23.75 -2.15
C LEU A 59 25.66 25.14 -2.19
N ASP A 60 25.09 25.62 -1.09
CA ASP A 60 24.53 26.97 -0.96
C ASP A 60 25.63 28.04 -1.14
N GLU A 61 26.83 27.80 -0.59
CA GLU A 61 28.01 28.64 -0.84
C GLU A 61 28.46 28.66 -2.31
N LYS A 62 28.01 27.70 -3.13
CA LYS A 62 28.28 27.61 -4.57
C LYS A 62 27.14 28.20 -5.41
N GLY A 63 26.35 29.11 -4.85
CA GLY A 63 25.22 29.76 -5.52
C GLY A 63 25.54 30.54 -6.80
N SER A 64 26.82 30.72 -7.19
CA SER A 64 27.18 31.16 -8.54
C SER A 64 26.88 30.10 -9.60
N MET A 65 27.11 28.82 -9.28
CA MET A 65 26.97 27.67 -10.17
C MET A 65 25.70 26.86 -9.90
N VAL A 66 25.31 26.75 -8.63
CA VAL A 66 24.14 25.99 -8.17
C VAL A 66 22.89 26.88 -8.24
N GLN A 67 21.86 26.41 -8.93
CA GLN A 67 20.54 27.04 -8.93
C GLN A 67 19.73 26.61 -7.69
N MET A 68 19.77 25.32 -7.37
CA MET A 68 19.06 24.73 -6.23
C MET A 68 19.74 23.43 -5.81
N ALA A 69 19.73 23.14 -4.51
CA ALA A 69 20.13 21.86 -3.96
C ALA A 69 19.08 21.39 -2.94
N GLU A 70 18.71 20.12 -2.99
CA GLU A 70 17.69 19.53 -2.11
C GLU A 70 18.03 18.08 -1.74
N PRO A 71 17.52 17.57 -0.60
CA PRO A 71 17.66 16.16 -0.26
C PRO A 71 17.01 15.25 -1.31
N ASP A 72 17.65 14.12 -1.63
CA ASP A 72 17.00 13.06 -2.42
C ASP A 72 16.02 12.29 -1.52
N PHE A 73 14.71 12.46 -1.75
CA PHE A 73 13.67 11.78 -1.00
C PHE A 73 13.25 10.49 -1.71
N LEU A 74 13.18 9.40 -0.94
CA LEU A 74 12.49 8.19 -1.39
C LEU A 74 11.04 8.55 -1.74
N ARG A 75 10.63 8.21 -2.95
CA ARG A 75 9.24 8.27 -3.41
C ARG A 75 8.75 6.84 -3.54
N GLN A 76 7.57 6.57 -3.02
CA GLN A 76 6.86 5.31 -3.18
C GLN A 76 5.51 5.60 -3.84
N SER A 77 5.13 4.73 -4.78
CA SER A 77 3.76 4.74 -5.29
C SER A 77 2.89 4.11 -4.23
N LEU A 78 2.00 4.88 -3.61
CA LEU A 78 1.05 4.35 -2.64
C LEU A 78 0.06 3.44 -3.38
N LEU A 79 -0.08 2.20 -2.93
CA LEU A 79 -1.14 1.29 -3.39
C LEU A 79 -2.48 1.65 -2.75
N ALA A 80 -2.94 2.87 -2.99
CA ALA A 80 -4.22 3.35 -2.49
C ALA A 80 -5.39 2.69 -3.25
N PRO A 81 -6.37 2.09 -2.55
CA PRO A 81 -7.52 1.50 -3.20
C PRO A 81 -8.40 2.51 -3.94
N ASN A 82 -9.07 2.08 -5.01
CA ASN A 82 -10.00 2.90 -5.79
C ASN A 82 -11.46 2.85 -5.27
N ASP A 83 -11.70 2.16 -4.16
CA ASP A 83 -13.03 1.87 -3.64
C ASP A 83 -13.69 3.14 -3.05
N PRO A 84 -14.95 3.46 -3.39
CA PRO A 84 -15.55 4.75 -3.06
C PRO A 84 -15.56 5.09 -1.57
N LYS A 85 -15.70 4.11 -0.67
CA LYS A 85 -15.74 4.35 0.78
C LYS A 85 -14.36 4.58 1.39
N TYR A 86 -13.31 4.10 0.73
CA TYR A 86 -11.95 4.47 1.07
C TYR A 86 -11.66 5.89 0.56
N VAL A 87 -11.97 6.16 -0.71
CA VAL A 87 -11.67 7.45 -1.38
C VAL A 87 -12.45 8.63 -0.76
N ASP A 88 -13.70 8.42 -0.34
CA ASP A 88 -14.51 9.45 0.32
C ASP A 88 -14.12 9.71 1.78
N GLY A 89 -13.14 8.95 2.32
CA GLY A 89 -12.63 9.09 3.68
C GLY A 89 -13.56 8.54 4.77
N THR A 90 -14.63 7.81 4.42
CA THR A 90 -15.54 7.24 5.43
C THR A 90 -14.96 6.03 6.14
N LEU A 91 -13.99 5.33 5.53
CA LEU A 91 -13.19 4.29 6.18
C LEU A 91 -12.05 4.89 7.03
N TRP A 92 -12.39 5.81 7.93
CA TRP A 92 -11.43 6.56 8.78
C TRP A 92 -10.53 5.66 9.62
N GLY A 93 -11.00 4.46 9.99
CA GLY A 93 -10.20 3.48 10.74
C GLY A 93 -9.09 2.85 9.91
N LEU A 94 -9.11 2.98 8.57
CA LEU A 94 -8.06 2.52 7.68
C LEU A 94 -7.00 3.59 7.40
N ASN A 95 -7.41 4.85 7.29
CA ASN A 95 -6.52 5.99 7.01
C ASN A 95 -7.19 7.31 7.43
N GLN A 96 -6.51 8.09 8.27
CA GLN A 96 -6.93 9.44 8.66
C GLN A 96 -5.74 10.35 9.04
N ILE A 97 -5.95 11.67 8.90
CA ILE A 97 -4.90 12.70 9.10
C ILE A 97 -4.32 12.72 10.53
N SER A 98 -5.09 12.29 11.53
CA SER A 98 -4.65 12.31 12.93
C SER A 98 -3.80 11.11 13.34
N ASP A 99 -3.46 10.21 12.41
CA ASP A 99 -2.55 9.08 12.66
C ASP A 99 -3.08 8.15 13.78
N ALA A 100 -4.41 8.03 13.84
CA ALA A 100 -5.12 7.21 14.81
C ALA A 100 -6.00 6.17 14.09
N ASP A 101 -5.39 5.54 13.09
CA ASP A 101 -5.94 4.46 12.28
C ASP A 101 -5.06 3.19 12.46
N ILE A 102 -5.13 2.26 11.52
CA ILE A 102 -4.36 1.00 11.55
C ILE A 102 -3.18 0.99 10.56
N ASP A 103 -2.82 2.12 9.98
CA ASP A 103 -1.77 2.25 8.96
C ASP A 103 -2.02 1.31 7.76
N ALA A 104 -3.28 1.23 7.29
CA ALA A 104 -3.64 0.31 6.21
C ALA A 104 -2.88 0.59 4.90
N PRO A 105 -2.69 1.86 4.45
CA PRO A 105 -1.91 2.17 3.26
C PRO A 105 -0.47 1.64 3.32
N GLU A 106 0.19 1.81 4.46
CA GLU A 106 1.55 1.34 4.73
C GLU A 106 1.61 -0.19 4.72
N GLY A 107 0.57 -0.84 5.26
CA GLY A 107 0.39 -2.29 5.19
C GLY A 107 0.26 -2.79 3.76
N TRP A 108 -0.54 -2.13 2.93
CA TRP A 108 -0.77 -2.49 1.53
C TRP A 108 0.45 -2.28 0.65
N ASP A 109 1.30 -1.30 0.94
CA ASP A 109 2.60 -1.14 0.29
C ASP A 109 3.53 -2.35 0.52
N THR A 110 3.28 -3.13 1.58
CA THR A 110 3.99 -4.39 1.87
C THR A 110 3.27 -5.61 1.29
N ARG A 111 1.94 -5.71 1.48
CA ARG A 111 1.14 -6.86 1.01
C ARG A 111 -0.34 -6.51 0.88
N THR A 112 -0.91 -6.80 -0.29
CA THR A 112 -2.33 -6.58 -0.60
C THR A 112 -3.18 -7.85 -0.70
N SER A 113 -2.58 -9.04 -0.52
CA SER A 113 -3.31 -10.30 -0.64
C SER A 113 -3.01 -11.29 0.48
N ALA A 114 -4.04 -12.05 0.83
CA ALA A 114 -4.04 -13.07 1.87
C ALA A 114 -4.84 -14.31 1.44
N GLY A 115 -4.87 -14.64 0.15
CA GLY A 115 -5.79 -15.66 -0.42
C GLY A 115 -5.59 -17.09 0.09
N ASN A 116 -4.52 -17.37 0.84
CA ASN A 116 -4.29 -18.65 1.51
C ASN A 116 -4.74 -18.67 2.97
N LEU A 117 -5.22 -17.54 3.51
CA LEU A 117 -5.74 -17.43 4.87
C LEU A 117 -7.27 -17.49 4.83
N ILE A 118 -7.83 -18.38 5.64
CA ILE A 118 -9.27 -18.50 5.83
C ILE A 118 -9.60 -17.87 7.18
N VAL A 119 -10.51 -16.89 7.18
CA VAL A 119 -11.02 -16.25 8.40
C VAL A 119 -12.45 -16.72 8.63
N ALA A 120 -12.70 -17.40 9.74
CA ALA A 120 -14.05 -17.82 10.13
C ALA A 120 -14.76 -16.70 10.88
N VAL A 121 -15.90 -16.25 10.37
CA VAL A 121 -16.76 -15.24 11.00
C VAL A 121 -17.95 -15.96 11.65
N VAL A 122 -18.01 -15.94 12.98
CA VAL A 122 -19.11 -16.55 13.75
C VAL A 122 -20.10 -15.44 14.12
N ASP A 123 -21.12 -15.27 13.28
CA ASP A 123 -22.05 -14.13 13.36
C ASP A 123 -23.44 -14.50 12.80
N THR A 124 -24.26 -13.52 12.39
CA THR A 124 -25.62 -13.71 11.84
C THR A 124 -25.66 -14.32 10.44
N GLY A 125 -24.50 -14.65 9.87
CA GLY A 125 -24.34 -15.15 8.52
C GLY A 125 -23.62 -14.15 7.62
N ILE A 126 -23.60 -14.43 6.33
CA ILE A 126 -23.02 -13.56 5.31
C ILE A 126 -23.88 -13.58 4.05
N ARG A 127 -24.11 -12.40 3.46
CA ARG A 127 -24.63 -12.32 2.10
C ARG A 127 -23.50 -12.65 1.11
N TYR A 128 -23.21 -13.93 0.95
CA TYR A 128 -22.17 -14.45 0.05
C TYR A 128 -22.38 -14.09 -1.44
N THR A 129 -23.54 -13.52 -1.80
CA THR A 129 -23.85 -12.98 -3.14
C THR A 129 -23.56 -11.48 -3.29
N HIS A 130 -23.09 -10.81 -2.23
CA HIS A 130 -22.81 -9.37 -2.27
C HIS A 130 -21.65 -9.09 -3.25
N GLN A 131 -21.80 -8.06 -4.08
CA GLN A 131 -20.83 -7.71 -5.13
C GLN A 131 -19.41 -7.48 -4.60
N ASP A 132 -19.32 -7.02 -3.35
CA ASP A 132 -18.08 -6.66 -2.68
C ASP A 132 -17.56 -7.76 -1.72
N LEU A 133 -18.17 -8.95 -1.73
CA LEU A 133 -17.78 -10.08 -0.88
C LEU A 133 -17.62 -11.39 -1.67
N ALA A 134 -18.42 -11.56 -2.73
CA ALA A 134 -18.53 -12.84 -3.43
C ALA A 134 -17.19 -13.38 -3.96
N ALA A 135 -16.26 -12.50 -4.38
CA ALA A 135 -14.95 -12.91 -4.87
C ALA A 135 -13.98 -13.36 -3.75
N ASN A 136 -14.18 -12.87 -2.53
CA ASN A 136 -13.37 -13.23 -1.35
C ASN A 136 -14.05 -14.30 -0.47
N MET A 137 -15.25 -14.75 -0.83
CA MET A 137 -15.97 -15.76 -0.07
C MET A 137 -15.26 -17.11 -0.15
N TRP A 138 -14.99 -17.71 1.02
CA TRP A 138 -14.51 -19.08 1.08
C TRP A 138 -15.56 -20.04 0.54
N ARG A 139 -15.10 -21.05 -0.20
CA ARG A 139 -15.95 -22.12 -0.74
C ARG A 139 -15.45 -23.46 -0.23
N ASN A 140 -16.34 -24.27 0.34
CA ASN A 140 -16.01 -25.63 0.78
C ASN A 140 -15.55 -26.44 -0.45
N PRO A 141 -14.26 -26.83 -0.54
CA PRO A 141 -13.76 -27.55 -1.71
C PRO A 141 -14.27 -29.00 -1.77
N ASN A 142 -14.85 -29.51 -0.68
CA ASN A 142 -15.33 -30.88 -0.58
C ASN A 142 -16.84 -31.02 -0.87
N GLU A 143 -17.54 -29.92 -1.15
CA GLU A 143 -18.99 -29.91 -1.43
C GLU A 143 -19.30 -29.71 -2.93
N ILE A 144 -20.26 -30.47 -3.45
CA ILE A 144 -20.81 -30.31 -4.79
C ILE A 144 -22.11 -29.52 -4.69
N ALA A 145 -22.00 -28.21 -4.93
CA ALA A 145 -23.12 -27.28 -4.79
C ALA A 145 -24.43 -27.74 -5.46
N GLY A 146 -25.47 -27.90 -4.63
CA GLY A 146 -26.85 -28.09 -5.05
C GLY A 146 -27.18 -29.54 -5.43
N ASN A 147 -26.37 -30.52 -5.01
CA ASN A 147 -26.67 -31.92 -5.24
C ASN A 147 -27.58 -32.53 -4.16
N GLY A 148 -27.83 -31.83 -3.05
CA GLY A 148 -28.66 -32.30 -1.95
C GLY A 148 -28.00 -33.37 -1.09
N VAL A 149 -26.67 -33.50 -1.15
CA VAL A 149 -25.85 -34.48 -0.43
C VAL A 149 -24.89 -33.74 0.50
N ASP A 150 -24.55 -34.38 1.61
CA ASP A 150 -23.40 -34.01 2.45
C ASP A 150 -22.19 -34.78 1.89
N ASP A 151 -21.42 -34.13 1.03
CA ASP A 151 -20.37 -34.77 0.24
C ASP A 151 -19.11 -35.04 1.06
N ASP A 152 -18.87 -34.21 2.09
CA ASP A 152 -17.70 -34.30 2.96
C ASP A 152 -17.97 -35.04 4.29
N GLY A 153 -19.23 -35.35 4.58
CA GLY A 153 -19.67 -36.12 5.75
C GLY A 153 -19.60 -35.32 7.06
N ASN A 154 -19.60 -33.99 7.01
CA ASN A 154 -19.50 -33.12 8.18
C ASN A 154 -20.84 -32.94 8.93
N GLY A 155 -21.94 -33.48 8.40
CA GLY A 155 -23.27 -33.42 8.99
C GLY A 155 -24.14 -32.26 8.50
N LEU A 156 -23.67 -31.49 7.50
CA LEU A 156 -24.41 -30.40 6.88
C LEU A 156 -24.48 -30.63 5.37
N VAL A 157 -25.70 -30.72 4.84
CA VAL A 157 -25.93 -30.83 3.39
C VAL A 157 -25.68 -29.49 2.70
N ASP A 158 -24.95 -29.52 1.58
CA ASP A 158 -24.70 -28.39 0.68
C ASP A 158 -24.08 -27.15 1.38
N ASP A 159 -23.14 -27.32 2.32
CA ASP A 159 -22.51 -26.22 3.09
C ASP A 159 -21.40 -25.46 2.33
N VAL A 160 -21.69 -25.19 1.06
CA VAL A 160 -20.77 -24.63 0.04
C VAL A 160 -20.08 -23.35 0.48
N TYR A 161 -20.77 -22.47 1.22
CA TYR A 161 -20.26 -21.17 1.66
C TYR A 161 -20.13 -21.07 3.18
N GLY A 162 -20.19 -22.20 3.88
CA GLY A 162 -20.18 -22.27 5.34
C GLY A 162 -21.52 -22.74 5.92
N CYS A 163 -21.68 -22.58 7.23
CA CYS A 163 -22.78 -23.17 7.97
C CYS A 163 -23.70 -22.15 8.65
N ASN A 164 -24.96 -22.52 8.80
CA ASN A 164 -25.89 -21.89 9.73
C ASN A 164 -26.06 -22.82 10.94
N ALA A 165 -25.29 -22.54 12.00
CA ALA A 165 -25.32 -23.34 13.22
C ALA A 165 -26.66 -23.24 13.97
N TYR A 166 -27.37 -22.10 13.87
CA TYR A 166 -28.67 -21.90 14.51
C TYR A 166 -29.76 -22.75 13.82
N GLY A 167 -29.83 -22.67 12.49
CA GLY A 167 -30.76 -23.42 11.65
C GLY A 167 -30.33 -24.86 11.36
N ARG A 168 -29.12 -25.25 11.78
CA ARG A 168 -28.49 -26.57 11.58
C ARG A 168 -28.51 -27.03 10.12
N ASN A 169 -28.06 -26.15 9.21
CA ASN A 169 -27.99 -26.42 7.77
C ASN A 169 -26.81 -25.70 7.11
N GLY A 170 -26.51 -26.03 5.84
CA GLY A 170 -25.41 -25.47 5.05
C GLY A 170 -25.67 -24.10 4.40
N ASN A 171 -26.69 -23.34 4.84
CA ASN A 171 -27.01 -22.04 4.24
C ASN A 171 -26.73 -20.88 5.21
N PRO A 172 -25.55 -20.26 5.16
CA PRO A 172 -25.16 -19.15 6.04
C PRO A 172 -25.68 -17.79 5.55
N MET A 173 -26.73 -17.74 4.72
CA MET A 173 -27.28 -16.48 4.25
C MET A 173 -27.71 -15.61 5.43
N ASP A 174 -27.17 -14.40 5.46
CA ASP A 174 -27.42 -13.43 6.53
C ASP A 174 -28.87 -12.95 6.55
N ASP A 175 -29.50 -13.00 7.72
CA ASP A 175 -30.88 -12.55 7.95
C ASP A 175 -30.95 -11.25 8.79
N ASN A 176 -29.81 -10.71 9.21
CA ASN A 176 -29.72 -9.53 10.06
C ASN A 176 -28.90 -8.39 9.44
N GLY A 177 -27.74 -8.71 8.86
CA GLY A 177 -26.81 -7.75 8.27
C GLY A 177 -25.54 -7.52 9.08
N HIS A 178 -25.52 -7.88 10.37
CA HIS A 178 -24.34 -7.70 11.23
C HIS A 178 -23.14 -8.52 10.73
N GLY A 179 -23.36 -9.80 10.41
CA GLY A 179 -22.31 -10.68 9.91
C GLY A 179 -21.78 -10.28 8.53
N SER A 180 -22.64 -9.80 7.63
CA SER A 180 -22.21 -9.22 6.35
C SER A 180 -21.37 -7.96 6.54
N HIS A 181 -21.72 -7.11 7.51
CA HIS A 181 -20.95 -5.91 7.84
C HIS A 181 -19.56 -6.28 8.38
N CYS A 182 -19.49 -7.19 9.37
CA CYS A 182 -18.22 -7.69 9.90
C CYS A 182 -17.35 -8.31 8.80
N SER A 183 -17.97 -9.10 7.91
CA SER A 183 -17.26 -9.73 6.79
C SER A 183 -16.73 -8.69 5.79
N GLY A 184 -17.48 -7.62 5.52
CA GLY A 184 -17.04 -6.50 4.68
C GLY A 184 -15.82 -5.76 5.25
N THR A 185 -15.75 -5.59 6.57
CA THR A 185 -14.59 -5.00 7.24
C THR A 185 -13.34 -5.90 7.15
N ILE A 186 -13.51 -7.21 7.07
CA ILE A 186 -12.39 -8.17 7.04
C ILE A 186 -11.92 -8.46 5.61
N GLY A 187 -12.85 -8.57 4.66
CA GLY A 187 -12.60 -9.16 3.35
C GLY A 187 -13.41 -8.53 2.23
N GLY A 188 -13.70 -7.23 2.31
CA GLY A 188 -14.14 -6.44 1.16
C GLY A 188 -13.21 -6.65 -0.05
N VAL A 189 -13.76 -6.60 -1.26
CA VAL A 189 -12.95 -6.83 -2.46
C VAL A 189 -12.32 -5.51 -2.87
N GLY A 190 -11.11 -5.23 -2.38
CA GLY A 190 -10.41 -4.00 -2.74
C GLY A 190 -10.13 -3.85 -4.24
N ASN A 191 -10.03 -2.59 -4.67
CA ASN A 191 -9.76 -2.16 -6.05
C ASN A 191 -10.81 -2.59 -7.09
N ASN A 192 -12.06 -2.81 -6.68
CA ASN A 192 -13.14 -3.17 -7.59
C ASN A 192 -14.04 -1.98 -7.99
N GLY A 193 -13.78 -0.79 -7.44
CA GLY A 193 -14.49 0.45 -7.74
C GLY A 193 -15.89 0.54 -7.12
N VAL A 194 -16.21 -0.31 -6.16
CA VAL A 194 -17.47 -0.31 -5.40
C VAL A 194 -17.21 -0.47 -3.91
N GLY A 195 -18.17 -0.13 -3.06
CA GLY A 195 -18.13 -0.48 -1.64
C GLY A 195 -16.87 -0.07 -0.88
N VAL A 196 -16.31 -1.04 -0.15
CA VAL A 196 -15.19 -0.93 0.81
C VAL A 196 -13.96 -1.69 0.29
N THR A 197 -12.89 -1.78 1.09
CA THR A 197 -11.58 -2.31 0.66
C THR A 197 -10.96 -3.21 1.73
#